data_AF-A0A662YYZ5-F1
#
_entry.id   AF-A0A662YYZ5-F1
#
_cell.length_a   1.000
_cell.length_b   1.000
_cell.length_c   1.000
_cell.angle_alpha   90.00
_cell.angle_beta   90.00
_cell.angle_gamma   90.00
#
_symmetry.space_group_name_H-M   'P 1'
#
loop_
_entity.id
_entity.type
_entity.pdbx_description
1 polymer ?
#
loop_
_entity_poly.entity_id
_entity_poly.type
_entity_poly.pdbx_seq_one_letter_code
_entity_poly.pdbx_strand_id
1 'polypeptide(L)'
;MEKLWAAVSHQGTVLAELLCECSAPPVPLVPKRVGGLRQSLLQLVTKKSENYTVDQLERLFSLLSQCIYQHRRDYDKTHLTEDMERTVDTFETFL
;
A
#
# COMPACT_ATOMS: atom_id res chain seq x y z
N MET A 1 -42.07 2.44 6.76
CA MET A 1 -40.73 2.96 6.41
C MET A 1 -39.90 3.40 7.63
N GLU A 2 -40.48 3.47 8.83
CA GLU A 2 -39.77 3.94 10.04
C GLU A 2 -39.06 2.84 10.87
N LYS A 3 -39.20 1.56 10.51
CA LYS A 3 -38.50 0.47 11.22
C LYS A 3 -37.16 0.10 10.60
N LEU A 4 -36.89 0.57 9.38
CA LEU A 4 -35.65 0.30 8.66
C LEU A 4 -34.50 1.22 9.09
N TRP A 5 -34.78 2.45 9.53
CA TRP A 5 -33.73 3.37 10.03
C TRP A 5 -33.22 2.99 11.42
N ALA A 6 -34.07 2.41 12.29
CA ALA A 6 -33.68 1.98 13.63
C ALA A 6 -32.66 0.82 13.59
N ALA A 7 -32.82 -0.12 12.66
CA ALA A 7 -31.89 -1.24 12.47
C ALA A 7 -30.52 -0.79 11.92
N VAL A 8 -30.52 0.23 11.05
CA VAL A 8 -29.28 0.86 10.54
C VAL A 8 -28.57 1.64 11.64
N SER A 9 -29.31 2.29 12.55
CA SER A 9 -28.73 3.04 13.66
C SER A 9 -28.07 2.12 14.71
N HIS A 10 -28.65 0.95 14.99
CA HIS A 10 -28.02 -0.07 15.84
C HIS A 10 -26.73 -0.64 15.22
N GLN A 11 -26.66 -0.75 13.88
CA GLN A 11 -25.47 -1.21 13.17
C GLN A 11 -24.33 -0.16 13.14
N GLY A 12 -24.62 1.10 13.48
CA GLY A 12 -23.60 2.13 13.70
C GLY A 12 -22.88 2.03 15.04
N THR A 13 -23.48 1.37 16.04
CA THR A 13 -22.88 1.23 17.39
C THR A 13 -21.77 0.19 17.41
N VAL A 14 -21.89 -0.88 16.61
CA VAL A 14 -20.83 -1.90 16.48
C VAL A 14 -19.58 -1.39 15.74
N LEU A 15 -19.70 -0.30 14.98
CA LEU A 15 -18.56 0.32 14.30
C LEU A 15 -17.66 1.10 15.27
N ALA A 16 -18.21 1.61 16.37
CA ALA A 16 -17.44 2.34 17.39
C ALA A 16 -16.58 1.39 18.24
N GLU A 17 -17.08 0.17 18.52
CA GLU A 17 -16.34 -0.87 19.23
C GLU A 17 -15.14 -1.38 18.40
N LEU A 18 -15.26 -1.43 17.06
CA LEU A 18 -14.18 -1.86 16.16
C LEU A 18 -13.05 -0.84 15.97
N LEU A 19 -13.20 0.38 16.50
CA LEU A 19 -12.16 1.43 16.45
C LEU A 19 -11.15 1.33 17.61
N CYS A 20 -11.39 0.46 18.60
CA CYS A 20 -10.58 0.41 19.82
C CYS A 20 -9.35 -0.52 19.73
N GLU A 21 -9.19 -1.31 18.67
CA GLU A 21 -8.06 -2.26 18.54
C GLU A 21 -6.81 -1.66 17.86
N CYS A 22 -6.60 -0.34 17.97
CA CYS A 22 -5.37 0.35 17.58
C CYS A 22 -4.61 0.92 18.80
N SER A 23 -4.70 0.25 19.95
CA SER A 23 -3.76 0.50 21.07
C SER A 23 -2.41 -0.19 20.77
N ALA A 24 -1.72 0.26 19.72
CA ALA A 24 -0.31 -0.02 19.59
C ALA A 24 0.46 0.99 20.46
N PRO A 25 1.38 0.56 21.35
CA PRO A 25 2.18 1.48 22.15
C PRO A 25 2.97 2.43 21.22
N PRO A 26 3.31 3.66 21.67
CA PRO A 26 4.12 4.57 20.89
C PRO A 26 5.53 3.99 20.76
N VAL A 27 5.76 3.22 19.69
CA VAL A 27 7.09 2.80 19.28
C VAL A 27 7.87 4.08 19.00
N PRO A 28 9.10 4.25 19.53
CA PRO A 28 9.95 5.38 19.17
C PRO A 28 10.13 5.38 17.66
N LEU A 29 9.46 6.32 16.99
CA LEU A 29 9.61 6.58 15.56
C LEU A 29 11.00 7.15 15.35
N VAL A 30 12.03 6.28 15.33
CA VAL A 30 13.25 6.62 14.63
C VAL A 30 12.84 6.89 13.19
N PRO A 31 13.01 8.11 12.65
CA PRO A 31 12.67 8.38 11.26
C PRO A 31 13.68 7.63 10.40
N LYS A 32 13.42 6.34 10.14
CA LYS A 32 14.08 5.63 9.05
C LYS A 32 13.79 6.48 7.82
N ARG A 33 14.82 6.92 7.10
CA ARG A 33 14.73 7.97 6.08
C ARG A 33 13.91 7.46 4.88
N VAL A 34 12.58 7.46 5.00
CA VAL A 34 11.63 7.02 3.97
C VAL A 34 11.86 7.78 2.65
N GLY A 35 12.32 9.03 2.72
CA GLY A 35 12.67 9.82 1.53
C GLY A 35 13.74 9.15 0.64
N GLY A 36 14.77 8.54 1.23
CA GLY A 36 15.85 7.91 0.46
C GLY A 36 15.42 6.63 -0.26
N LEU A 37 14.53 5.84 0.37
CA LEU A 37 13.98 4.62 -0.23
C LEU A 37 13.07 4.97 -1.41
N ARG A 38 12.23 6.01 -1.28
CA ARG A 38 11.36 6.47 -2.40
C ARG A 38 12.16 6.96 -3.61
N GLN A 39 13.27 7.66 -3.38
CA GLN A 39 14.16 8.07 -4.47
C GLN A 39 14.79 6.85 -5.18
N SER A 40 15.21 5.84 -4.41
CA SER A 40 15.80 4.61 -4.99
C SER A 40 14.80 3.82 -5.80
N LEU A 41 13.59 3.60 -5.26
CA LEU A 41 12.49 2.95 -5.99
C LEU A 41 12.17 3.66 -7.31
N LEU A 42 12.08 4.99 -7.30
CA LEU A 42 11.83 5.76 -8.52
C LEU A 42 12.94 5.53 -9.56
N GLN A 43 14.20 5.65 -9.16
CA GLN A 43 15.33 5.40 -10.05
C GLN A 43 15.34 3.96 -10.60
N LEU A 44 15.04 2.98 -9.76
CA LEU A 44 14.96 1.58 -10.14
C LEU A 44 13.87 1.33 -11.19
N VAL A 45 12.65 1.82 -10.94
CA VAL A 45 11.52 1.72 -11.86
C VAL A 45 11.86 2.38 -13.18
N THR A 46 12.35 3.62 -13.16
CA THR A 46 12.71 4.36 -14.37
C THR A 46 13.73 3.56 -15.19
N LYS A 47 14.84 3.11 -14.58
CA LYS A 47 15.89 2.38 -15.28
C LYS A 47 15.41 1.04 -15.86
N LYS A 48 14.64 0.25 -15.11
CA LYS A 48 14.12 -1.05 -15.59
C LYS A 48 13.10 -0.85 -16.72
N SER A 49 12.30 0.20 -16.66
CA SER A 49 11.22 0.45 -17.62
C SER A 49 11.65 0.98 -19.00
N GLU A 50 12.90 1.41 -19.18
CA GLU A 50 13.38 2.08 -20.41
C GLU A 50 13.12 1.27 -21.70
N ASN A 51 13.16 -0.06 -21.61
CA ASN A 51 13.02 -0.97 -22.74
C ASN A 51 11.78 -1.87 -22.64
N TYR A 52 10.84 -1.55 -21.76
CA TYR A 52 9.61 -2.34 -21.60
C TYR A 52 8.61 -2.02 -22.70
N THR A 53 7.90 -3.05 -23.16
CA THR A 53 6.72 -2.87 -24.02
C THR A 53 5.57 -2.26 -23.23
N VAL A 54 4.57 -1.73 -23.92
CA VAL A 54 3.37 -1.18 -23.26
C VAL A 54 2.68 -2.25 -22.38
N ASP A 55 2.55 -3.49 -22.85
CA ASP A 55 1.97 -4.60 -22.05
C ASP A 55 2.79 -4.86 -20.78
N GLN A 56 4.12 -4.83 -20.86
CA GLN A 56 4.98 -5.02 -19.70
C GLN A 56 4.85 -3.86 -18.69
N LEU A 57 4.72 -2.63 -19.18
CA LEU A 57 4.48 -1.46 -18.33
C LEU A 57 3.11 -1.54 -17.62
N GLU A 58 2.07 -1.95 -18.33
CA GLU A 58 0.72 -2.12 -17.76
C GLU A 58 0.70 -3.19 -16.66
N ARG A 59 1.43 -4.30 -16.87
CA ARG A 59 1.59 -5.36 -15.86
C ARG A 59 2.36 -4.87 -14.64
N LEU A 60 3.49 -4.20 -14.85
CA LEU A 60 4.28 -3.63 -13.76
C LEU A 60 3.44 -2.63 -12.96
N PHE A 61 2.72 -1.74 -13.63
CA PHE A 61 1.84 -0.76 -12.98
C PHE A 61 0.73 -1.44 -12.15
N SER A 62 0.14 -2.52 -12.66
CA SER A 62 -0.89 -3.28 -11.95
C SER A 62 -0.35 -3.90 -10.66
N LEU A 63 0.85 -4.50 -10.71
CA LEU A 63 1.51 -5.08 -9.54
C LEU A 63 1.84 -4.01 -8.49
N LEU A 64 2.39 -2.87 -8.92
CA LEU A 64 2.67 -1.75 -8.01
C LEU A 64 1.40 -1.20 -7.37
N SER A 65 0.32 -1.09 -8.15
CA SER A 65 -1.00 -0.67 -7.63
C SER A 65 -1.53 -1.64 -6.58
N GLN A 66 -1.30 -2.94 -6.76
CA GLN A 66 -1.66 -3.97 -5.78
C GLN A 66 -0.86 -3.80 -4.48
N CYS A 67 0.46 -3.59 -4.53
CA CYS A 67 1.28 -3.31 -3.35
C CYS A 67 0.72 -2.08 -2.59
N ILE A 68 0.44 -0.98 -3.29
CA ILE A 68 -0.12 0.24 -2.68
C ILE A 68 -1.44 -0.06 -1.97
N TYR A 69 -2.32 -0.84 -2.58
CA TYR A 69 -3.61 -1.18 -1.99
C TYR A 69 -3.48 -2.10 -0.76
N GLN A 70 -2.55 -3.06 -0.79
CA GLN A 70 -2.27 -3.96 0.34
C GLN A 70 -1.81 -3.15 1.56
N HIS A 71 -0.93 -2.17 1.37
CA HIS A 71 -0.38 -1.32 2.43
C HIS A 71 -1.19 -0.03 2.70
N ARG A 72 -2.45 0.07 2.22
CA ARG A 72 -3.23 1.31 2.30
C ARG A 72 -3.51 1.79 3.74
N ARG A 73 -3.56 0.86 4.71
CA ARG A 73 -3.79 1.15 6.14
C ARG A 73 -2.51 1.35 6.93
N ASP A 74 -1.35 1.07 6.32
CA ASP A 74 -0.07 1.15 7.00
C ASP A 74 0.39 2.61 7.06
N TYR A 75 0.62 3.11 8.27
CA TYR A 75 1.16 4.45 8.48
C TYR A 75 2.64 4.50 8.14
N ASP A 76 3.40 3.48 8.56
CA ASP A 76 4.79 3.30 8.13
C ASP A 76 4.83 2.74 6.70
N LYS A 77 5.36 3.54 5.77
CA LYS A 77 5.49 3.17 4.35
C LYS A 77 6.80 2.46 4.02
N THR A 78 7.60 2.10 5.02
CA THR A 78 8.85 1.36 4.83
C THR A 78 8.58 0.03 4.12
N HIS A 79 7.64 -0.78 4.63
CA HIS A 79 7.29 -2.07 4.02
C HIS A 79 6.72 -1.94 2.61
N LEU A 80 5.85 -0.94 2.36
CA LEU A 80 5.38 -0.64 1.00
C LEU A 80 6.54 -0.39 0.05
N THR A 81 7.54 0.38 0.48
CA THR A 81 8.66 0.74 -0.39
C THR A 81 9.55 -0.48 -0.65
N GLU A 82 9.84 -1.29 0.37
CA GLU A 82 10.61 -2.54 0.25
C GLU A 82 9.92 -3.56 -0.68
N ASP A 83 8.60 -3.72 -0.57
CA ASP A 83 7.84 -4.66 -1.42
C ASP A 83 7.69 -4.17 -2.86
N MET A 84 7.56 -2.86 -3.08
CA MET A 84 7.61 -2.28 -4.43
C MET A 84 8.99 -2.46 -5.07
N GLU A 85 10.09 -2.26 -4.33
CA GLU A 85 11.45 -2.49 -4.83
C GLU A 85 11.65 -3.95 -5.21
N ARG A 86 11.23 -4.89 -4.36
CA ARG A 86 11.28 -6.33 -4.66
C ARG A 86 10.48 -6.65 -5.92
N THR A 87 9.26 -6.13 -6.01
CA THR A 87 8.36 -6.36 -7.16
C THR A 87 9.02 -5.92 -8.47
N VAL A 88 9.60 -4.71 -8.50
CA VAL A 88 10.29 -4.17 -9.68
C VAL A 88 11.54 -4.98 -10.01
N ASP A 89 12.27 -5.45 -9.00
CA ASP A 89 13.46 -6.24 -9.23
C ASP A 89 13.14 -7.63 -9.81
N THR A 90 12.13 -8.31 -9.27
CA THR A 90 11.70 -9.64 -9.69
C THR A 90 10.81 -9.66 -10.93
N PHE A 91 10.34 -8.50 -11.39
CA PHE A 91 9.51 -8.42 -12.58
C PHE A 91 10.30 -8.84 -13.81
N GLU A 92 10.10 -10.08 -14.23
CA GLU A 92 10.77 -10.66 -15.40
C GLU A 92 10.09 -10.22 -16.70
N THR A 93 10.92 -9.84 -17.67
CA THR A 93 10.51 -9.32 -18.98
C THR A 93 10.13 -10.43 -19.98
N PHE A 94 10.10 -11.70 -19.55
CA PHE A 94 9.90 -12.83 -20.46
C PHE A 94 8.42 -13.09 -20.79
N LEU A 95 7.97 -12.52 -21.90
CA LEU A 95 7.02 -13.12 -22.85
C LEU A 95 7.48 -12.80 -24.28
#